data_AF-G9KBG1-F1
#
_entry.id   AF-G9KBG1-F1
#
_cell.length_a   1.000
_cell.length_b   1.000
_cell.length_c   1.000
_cell.angle_alpha   90.00
_cell.angle_beta   90.00
_cell.angle_gamma   90.00
#
_symmetry.space_group_name_H-M   'P 1'
#
loop_
_entity.id
_entity.type
_entity.pdbx_description
1 polymer ?
#
loop_
_entity_poly.entity_id
_entity_poly.type
_entity_poly.pdbx_seq_one_letter_code
_entity_poly.pdbx_strand_id
1 'polypeptide(L)' 'GFDDDGSEFHEHVFLDKHLKDFPKQGPIRHFMELVTCGLSKNPYLSVKQKIEHIEWFRNYFNEKQDILKESG' A
#
# COMPACT_ATOMS: atom_id res chain seq x y z
N GLY A 1 -15.09 22.55 4.49
CA GLY A 1 -15.45 21.40 5.35
C GLY A 1 -14.17 20.67 5.66
N PHE A 2 -14.24 19.48 6.26
CA PHE A 2 -13.12 18.54 6.23
C PHE A 2 -13.15 17.90 4.83
N ASP A 3 -12.76 18.69 3.83
CA ASP A 3 -12.72 18.24 2.43
C ASP A 3 -11.45 17.40 2.29
N ASP A 4 -11.60 16.08 2.17
CA ASP A 4 -10.49 15.14 1.96
C ASP A 4 -9.96 15.27 0.51
N ASP A 5 -9.49 16.47 0.17
CA ASP A 5 -8.98 16.84 -1.17
C ASP A 5 -9.99 16.64 -2.33
N GLY A 6 -11.27 16.40 -2.03
CA GLY A 6 -12.28 16.02 -3.03
C GLY A 6 -12.24 14.54 -3.44
N SER A 7 -11.57 13.69 -2.66
CA SER A 7 -11.39 12.27 -2.95
C SER A 7 -12.71 11.50 -2.89
N GLU A 8 -12.94 10.63 -3.87
CA GLU A 8 -14.14 9.78 -3.93
C GLU A 8 -13.93 8.46 -3.18
N PHE A 9 -15.02 7.77 -2.80
CA PHE A 9 -14.97 6.52 -2.03
C PHE A 9 -14.04 5.46 -2.66
N HIS A 10 -14.02 5.41 -3.99
CA HIS A 10 -13.28 4.42 -4.75
C HIS A 10 -11.76 4.64 -4.62
N GLU A 11 -11.32 5.86 -4.29
CA GLU A 11 -9.92 6.18 -4.03
C GLU A 11 -9.48 5.75 -2.63
N HIS A 12 -10.38 5.74 -1.66
CA HIS A 12 -10.10 5.19 -0.33
C HIS A 12 -10.15 3.66 -0.30
N VAL A 13 -11.00 3.06 -1.13
CA VAL A 13 -11.28 1.61 -1.09
C VAL A 13 -10.39 0.83 -2.05
N PHE A 14 -10.22 1.30 -3.29
CA PHE A 14 -9.46 0.57 -4.32
C PHE A 14 -8.01 1.05 -4.40
N LEU A 15 -7.20 0.59 -3.45
CA LEU A 15 -5.77 0.88 -3.37
C LEU A 15 -4.90 -0.05 -4.23
N ASP A 16 -5.48 -1.09 -4.84
CA ASP A 16 -4.76 -2.06 -5.70
C ASP A 16 -4.02 -1.39 -6.86
N LYS A 17 -4.47 -0.20 -7.30
CA LYS A 17 -3.80 0.61 -8.33
C LYS A 17 -2.34 0.94 -7.96
N HIS A 18 -2.03 1.03 -6.66
CA HIS A 18 -0.70 1.32 -6.14
C HIS A 18 0.14 0.06 -5.89
N LEU A 19 -0.44 -1.14 -5.99
CA LEU A 19 0.28 -2.41 -5.84
C LEU A 19 0.96 -2.89 -7.13
N LYS A 20 0.84 -2.15 -8.24
CA LYS A 20 1.41 -2.53 -9.54
C LYS A 20 2.93 -2.62 -9.53
N ASP A 21 3.57 -1.86 -8.64
CA ASP A 21 5.02 -1.82 -8.47
C ASP A 21 5.57 -2.92 -7.57
N PHE A 22 4.68 -3.72 -6.95
CA PHE A 22 5.06 -4.85 -6.10
C PHE A 22 5.05 -6.16 -6.91
N PRO A 23 5.77 -7.20 -6.46
CA PRO A 23 5.71 -8.53 -7.06
C PRO A 23 4.25 -9.00 -7.17
N LYS A 24 3.85 -9.55 -8.33
CA LYS A 24 2.48 -10.04 -8.55
C LYS A 24 2.17 -11.34 -7.80
N GLN A 25 3.19 -12.04 -7.32
CA GLN A 25 3.09 -13.31 -6.64
C GLN A 25 4.13 -13.36 -5.51
N GLY A 26 3.88 -14.20 -4.49
CA GLY A 26 4.78 -14.40 -3.36
C GLY A 26 4.31 -13.74 -2.05
N PRO A 27 5.09 -13.91 -0.97
CA PRO A 27 4.70 -13.46 0.37
C PRO A 27 4.58 -11.94 0.48
N ILE A 28 5.38 -11.19 -0.28
CA ILE A 28 5.31 -9.71 -0.33
C ILE A 28 3.96 -9.26 -0.88
N ARG A 29 3.46 -9.93 -1.94
CA ARG A 29 2.14 -9.63 -2.51
C ARG A 29 1.05 -9.83 -1.46
N HIS A 30 1.06 -10.99 -0.80
CA HIS A 30 0.07 -11.34 0.21
C HIS A 30 0.08 -10.36 1.39
N PHE A 31 1.28 -9.97 1.84
CA PHE A 31 1.43 -8.95 2.88
C PHE A 31 0.85 -7.60 2.44
N MET A 32 1.16 -7.14 1.23
CA MET A 32 0.67 -5.87 0.70
C MET A 32 -0.86 -5.86 0.45
N GLU A 33 -1.45 -7.00 0.11
CA GLU A 33 -2.91 -7.16 0.04
C GLU A 33 -3.57 -6.98 1.41
N LEU A 34 -2.94 -7.47 2.48
CA LEU A 34 -3.42 -7.23 3.85
C LEU A 34 -3.27 -5.76 4.26
N VAL A 35 -2.15 -5.13 3.93
CA VAL A 35 -1.90 -3.71 4.20
C VAL A 35 -2.95 -2.84 3.49
N THR A 36 -3.16 -3.05 2.19
CA THR A 36 -4.18 -2.30 1.42
C THR A 36 -5.60 -2.56 1.91
N CYS A 37 -5.93 -3.80 2.30
CA CYS A 37 -7.20 -4.11 2.94
C CYS A 37 -7.39 -3.34 4.26
N GLY A 38 -6.35 -3.26 5.11
CA GLY A 38 -6.39 -2.47 6.35
C GLY A 38 -6.55 -0.97 6.09
N LEU A 39 -5.79 -0.41 5.15
CA LEU A 39 -5.89 0.99 4.75
C LEU A 39 -7.27 1.32 4.15
N SER A 40 -7.87 0.39 3.40
CA SER A 40 -9.21 0.59 2.80
C SER A 40 -10.31 0.79 3.85
N LYS A 41 -10.15 0.14 5.02
CA LYS A 41 -11.11 0.20 6.13
C LYS A 41 -10.84 1.34 7.09
N ASN A 42 -9.79 2.14 6.87
CA ASN A 42 -9.41 3.23 7.75
C ASN A 42 -10.11 4.55 7.34
N PRO A 43 -11.03 5.09 8.16
CA PRO A 43 -11.71 6.36 7.91
C PRO A 43 -10.92 7.59 8.41
N TYR A 44 -9.83 7.38 9.15
CA TYR A 44 -9.05 8.46 9.77
C TYR A 44 -7.87 8.92 8.91
N LEU A 45 -7.55 8.18 7.85
CA LEU A 45 -6.45 8.51 6.93
C LEU A 45 -6.99 9.02 5.60
N SER A 46 -6.40 10.11 5.11
CA SER A 46 -6.65 10.60 3.76
C SER A 46 -6.08 9.67 2.71
N VAL A 47 -6.53 9.78 1.46
CA VAL A 47 -5.96 9.01 0.33
C VAL A 47 -4.45 9.21 0.24
N LYS A 48 -3.96 10.44 0.40
CA LYS A 48 -2.52 10.78 0.34
C LYS A 48 -1.72 9.99 1.38
N GLN A 49 -2.18 9.97 2.63
CA GLN A 49 -1.50 9.22 3.69
C GLN A 49 -1.49 7.71 3.41
N LYS A 50 -2.58 7.16 2.87
CA LYS A 50 -2.62 5.74 2.48
C LYS A 50 -1.59 5.43 1.39
N ILE A 51 -1.42 6.32 0.41
CA ILE A 51 -0.42 6.16 -0.67
C ILE A 51 0.99 6.25 -0.10
N GLU A 52 1.28 7.23 0.77
CA GLU A 52 2.59 7.37 1.42
C GLU A 52 2.97 6.11 2.21
N HIS A 53 2.01 5.48 2.89
CA HIS A 53 2.24 4.20 3.57
C HIS A 53 2.65 3.08 2.60
N ILE A 54 2.01 3.00 1.44
CA ILE A 54 2.34 2.00 0.41
C ILE A 54 3.73 2.27 -0.18
N GLU A 55 4.05 3.53 -0.47
CA GLU A 55 5.37 3.92 -0.98
C GLU A 55 6.50 3.64 0.01
N TRP A 56 6.24 3.84 1.31
CA TRP A 56 7.20 3.49 2.34
C TRP A 56 7.56 2.00 2.31
N PHE A 57 6.56 1.11 2.18
CA PHE A 57 6.81 -0.33 2.05
C PHE A 57 7.61 -0.66 0.80
N ARG A 58 7.33 0.02 -0.32
CA ARG A 58 8.09 -0.18 -1.56
C ARG A 58 9.57 0.12 -1.35
N ASN A 59 9.89 1.26 -0.73
CA ASN A 59 11.27 1.65 -0.45
C ASN A 59 11.91 0.67 0.52
N TYR A 60 11.20 0.28 1.59
CA TYR A 60 11.68 -0.68 2.57
C TYR A 60 12.05 -2.03 1.93
N PHE A 61 11.18 -2.61 1.08
CA PHE A 61 11.49 -3.87 0.41
C PHE A 61 12.63 -3.73 -0.60
N ASN A 62 12.77 -2.57 -1.25
CA ASN A 62 13.90 -2.29 -2.13
C ASN A 62 15.23 -2.22 -1.36
N GLU A 63 15.26 -1.57 -0.20
CA GLU A 63 16.46 -1.50 0.66
C GLU A 63 16.80 -2.85 1.30
N LYS A 64 15.80 -3.69 1.55
CA LYS A 64 15.96 -5.02 2.15
C LYS A 64 16.00 -6.15 1.12
N GLN A 65 16.23 -5.84 -0.17
CA GLN A 65 16.30 -6.86 -1.22
C GLN A 65 17.35 -7.94 -0.95
N ASP A 66 18.47 -7.59 -0.33
CA ASP A 66 19.51 -8.56 0.00
C ASP A 66 19.00 -9.63 0.99
N ILE A 67 18.29 -9.21 2.03
CA ILE A 67 17.68 -10.12 3.02
C ILE A 67 16.59 -10.99 2.37
N LEU A 68 15.80 -10.40 1.46
CA LEU A 68 14.76 -11.12 0.74
C LEU A 68 15.33 -12.19 -0.19
N LYS A 69 16.52 -11.96 -0.78
CA LYS A 69 17.24 -12.96 -1.60
C LYS A 69 17.80 -14.10 -0.76
N GLU A 70 18.22 -13.84 0.48
CA GLU A 70 18.70 -14.87 1.41
C GLU A 70 17.57 -15.73 2.00
N SER A 71 16.32 -15.25 1.94
CA SER A 71 15.16 -15.91 2.54
C SER A 71 14.38 -16.84 1.58
N GLY A 72 14.82 -16.98 0.32
CA GLY A 72 14.21 -17.83 -0.71
C GLY A 72 15.02 -19.09 -0.97
#